data_AF-G9YN32-F1
#
_entry.id   AF-G9YN32-F1
#
_cell.length_a   1.000
_cell.length_b   1.000
_cell.length_c   1.000
_cell.angle_alpha   90.00
_cell.angle_beta   90.00
_cell.angle_gamma   90.00
#
_symmetry.space_group_name_H-M   'P 1'
#
loop_
_entity.id
_entity.type
_entity.pdbx_description
1 polymer ?
#
loop_
_entity_poly.entity_id
_entity_poly.type
_entity_poly.pdbx_seq_one_letter_code
_entity_poly.pdbx_strand_id
1 'polypeptide(L)' 'MRRQYTRQEMESITQETAIYIEGAGIAQLQWGGLEIAEGVKDGYLYCKHIKPFAMDLYDKYWTAWDGPPEEGK' A
#
# COMPACT_ATOMS: atom_id res chain seq x y z
N MET A 1 13.09 10.49 -5.35
CA MET A 1 12.82 9.26 -6.11
C MET A 1 12.17 8.28 -5.16
N ARG A 2 10.85 8.16 -5.20
CA ARG A 2 10.12 7.12 -4.44
C ARG A 2 10.32 5.75 -5.09
N ARG A 3 10.27 4.69 -4.30
CA ARG A 3 10.40 3.31 -4.73
C ARG A 3 9.08 2.58 -4.55
N GLN A 4 8.60 1.95 -5.63
CA GLN A 4 7.47 1.03 -5.53
C GLN A 4 7.93 -0.22 -4.80
N TYR A 5 7.13 -0.70 -3.85
CA TYR A 5 7.35 -2.02 -3.27
C TYR A 5 7.08 -3.09 -4.31
N THR A 6 7.86 -4.16 -4.30
CA THR A 6 7.50 -5.37 -5.02
C THR A 6 6.47 -6.17 -4.22
N ARG A 7 5.72 -7.05 -4.88
CA ARG A 7 4.80 -7.97 -4.18
C ARG A 7 5.50 -8.75 -3.07
N GLN A 8 6.71 -9.22 -3.35
CA GLN A 8 7.50 -10.02 -2.40
C GLN A 8 7.92 -9.20 -1.17
N GLU A 9 8.23 -7.92 -1.34
CA GLU A 9 8.54 -7.03 -0.22
C GLU A 9 7.31 -6.75 0.63
N MET A 10 6.14 -6.55 0.01
CA MET A 10 4.87 -6.41 0.72
C MET A 10 4.55 -7.66 1.53
N GLU A 11 4.72 -8.85 0.95
CA GLU A 11 4.54 -10.14 1.63
C GLU A 11 5.57 -10.37 2.76
N SER A 12 6.70 -9.67 2.73
CA SER A 12 7.74 -9.73 3.76
C SER A 12 7.52 -8.71 4.90
N ILE A 13 6.48 -7.87 4.83
CA ILE A 13 6.13 -6.95 5.92
C ILE A 13 5.60 -7.76 7.10
N THR A 14 6.34 -7.70 8.20
CA THR A 14 6.05 -8.40 9.46
C THR A 14 5.90 -7.45 10.65
N GLN A 15 6.09 -6.16 10.43
CA GLN A 15 5.99 -5.09 11.43
C GLN A 15 5.22 -3.92 10.83
N GLU A 16 4.57 -3.13 11.69
CA GLU A 16 3.85 -1.91 11.30
C GLU A 16 4.79 -1.01 10.47
N THR A 17 4.46 -0.84 9.19
CA THR A 17 5.28 -0.09 8.23
C THR A 17 4.43 0.98 7.56
N ALA A 18 4.89 2.23 7.60
CA ALA A 18 4.25 3.31 6.88
C ALA A 18 4.47 3.13 5.38
N ILE A 19 3.39 3.11 4.61
CA ILE A 19 3.41 2.95 3.15
C ILE A 19 2.45 3.93 2.49
N TYR A 20 2.73 4.27 1.24
CA TYR A 20 1.81 5.05 0.42
C TYR A 20 1.11 4.12 -0.58
N ILE A 21 -0.19 3.96 -0.42
CA ILE A 21 -1.04 3.17 -1.30
C ILE A 21 -1.61 4.08 -2.38
N GLU A 22 -1.48 3.64 -3.62
CA GLU A 22 -2.15 4.24 -4.77
C GLU A 22 -3.02 3.20 -5.45
N GLY A 23 -4.16 3.60 -6.01
CA GLY A 23 -4.97 2.69 -6.81
C GLY A 23 -6.22 3.33 -7.39
N ALA A 24 -6.68 2.75 -8.49
CA ALA A 24 -7.82 3.28 -9.22
C ALA A 24 -9.12 2.99 -8.44
N GLY A 25 -9.85 4.04 -8.05
CA GLY A 25 -11.16 3.91 -7.42
C GLY A 25 -11.14 3.60 -5.91
N ILE A 26 -10.00 3.70 -5.23
CA ILE A 26 -9.92 3.49 -3.77
C ILE A 26 -10.30 4.79 -3.05
N ALA A 27 -11.60 5.01 -2.87
CA ALA A 27 -12.14 6.21 -2.21
C ALA A 27 -11.75 6.34 -0.71
N GLN A 28 -11.17 5.29 -0.13
CA GLN A 28 -10.80 5.22 1.30
C GLN A 28 -9.46 5.90 1.61
N LEU A 29 -8.68 6.27 0.59
CA LEU A 29 -7.39 6.95 0.74
C LEU A 29 -7.58 8.43 1.06
N GLN A 30 -8.17 8.75 2.22
CA GLN A 30 -8.49 10.12 2.61
C GLN A 30 -7.25 10.98 2.93
N TRP A 31 -6.08 10.36 3.14
CA TRP A 31 -4.83 11.00 3.57
C TRP A 31 -3.76 11.02 2.47
N GLY A 32 -4.19 11.06 1.20
CA GLY A 32 -3.24 11.05 0.06
C GLY A 32 -2.51 9.72 -0.11
N GLY A 33 -3.10 8.62 0.37
CA GLY A 33 -2.55 7.28 0.23
C GLY A 33 -1.70 6.79 1.39
N LEU A 34 -1.30 7.64 2.34
CA LEU A 34 -0.49 7.21 3.49
C LEU A 34 -1.30 6.31 4.43
N GLU A 35 -0.78 5.12 4.69
CA GLU A 35 -1.32 4.14 5.64
C GLU A 35 -0.23 3.40 6.39
N ILE A 36 -0.63 2.67 7.43
CA ILE A 36 0.24 1.75 8.15
C ILE A 36 -0.14 0.32 7.78
N ALA A 37 0.74 -0.37 7.07
CA ALA A 37 0.64 -1.79 6.80
C ALA A 37 1.06 -2.58 8.03
N GLU A 38 0.18 -3.44 8.52
CA GLU A 38 0.44 -4.32 9.67
C GLU A 38 1.09 -5.64 9.23
N GLY A 39 0.91 -6.01 7.96
CA GLY A 39 1.49 -7.19 7.34
C GLY A 39 0.53 -7.85 6.34
N VAL A 40 1.00 -8.92 5.68
CA VAL A 40 0.19 -9.71 4.76
C VAL A 40 -0.27 -11.01 5.45
N LYS A 41 -1.58 -11.25 5.41
CA LYS A 41 -2.19 -12.48 5.95
C LYS A 41 -3.33 -12.93 5.06
N ASP A 42 -3.44 -14.24 4.84
CA ASP A 42 -4.50 -14.87 4.04
C ASP A 42 -4.64 -14.28 2.61
N GLY A 43 -3.54 -13.80 2.04
CA GLY A 43 -3.52 -13.17 0.71
C GLY A 43 -3.97 -11.71 0.68
N TYR A 44 -4.13 -11.06 1.84
CA TYR A 44 -4.49 -9.65 1.96
C TYR A 44 -3.43 -8.87 2.73
N LEU A 45 -3.14 -7.65 2.27
CA LEU A 45 -2.44 -6.64 3.04
C LEU A 45 -3.41 -6.02 4.05
N TYR A 46 -3.13 -6.16 5.33
CA TYR A 46 -3.89 -5.49 6.38
C TYR A 46 -3.32 -4.10 6.67
N CYS A 47 -4.22 -3.12 6.76
CA CYS A 47 -3.90 -1.74 7.05
C CYS A 47 -4.70 -1.26 8.26
N LYS A 48 -4.10 -0.37 9.06
CA LYS A 48 -4.65 0.04 10.36
C LYS A 48 -5.99 0.77 10.28
N HIS A 49 -6.20 1.62 9.27
CA HIS A 49 -7.37 2.52 9.22
C HIS A 49 -8.35 2.23 8.10
N ILE A 50 -8.00 1.33 7.16
CA ILE A 50 -8.79 1.05 5.98
C ILE A 50 -8.94 -0.44 5.73
N LYS A 51 -9.80 -0.79 4.78
CA LYS A 51 -10.06 -2.20 4.46
C LYS A 51 -8.80 -2.87 3.92
N PRO A 52 -8.59 -4.17 4.21
CA PRO A 52 -7.47 -4.92 3.65
C PRO A 52 -7.49 -4.95 2.12
N PHE A 53 -6.32 -4.99 1.51
CA PHE A 53 -6.15 -5.05 0.06
C PHE A 53 -5.77 -6.45 -0.40
N ALA A 54 -6.47 -6.99 -1.39
CA ALA A 54 -6.11 -8.29 -1.97
C ALA A 54 -4.76 -8.21 -2.70
N MET A 55 -3.82 -9.07 -2.31
CA MET A 55 -2.49 -9.14 -2.93
C MET A 55 -2.55 -9.60 -4.39
N ASP A 56 -3.60 -10.33 -4.79
CA ASP A 56 -3.81 -10.75 -6.19
C ASP A 56 -4.19 -9.59 -7.14
N LEU A 57 -4.58 -8.45 -6.57
CA LEU A 57 -4.87 -7.21 -7.28
C LEU A 57 -3.69 -6.22 -7.27
N TYR A 58 -2.59 -6.57 -6.59
CA TYR A 58 -1.36 -5.79 -6.58
C TYR A 58 -0.82 -5.65 -8.01
N ASP A 59 -0.34 -4.44 -8.37
CA ASP A 59 0.14 -4.06 -9.70
C ASP A 59 -0.93 -4.03 -10.81
N LYS A 60 -2.18 -4.41 -10.50
CA LYS A 60 -3.34 -4.33 -11.42
C LYS A 60 -4.29 -3.20 -11.08
N TYR A 61 -4.62 -3.06 -9.80
CA TYR A 61 -5.59 -2.07 -9.31
C TYR A 61 -5.00 -1.15 -8.25
N TRP A 62 -3.95 -1.60 -7.57
CA TRP A 62 -3.28 -0.83 -6.54
C TRP A 62 -1.79 -1.16 -6.45
N THR A 63 -1.01 -0.20 -5.99
CA THR A 63 0.43 -0.29 -5.74
C THR A 63 0.77 0.37 -4.42
N ALA A 64 1.93 0.03 -3.86
CA ALA A 64 2.44 0.62 -2.64
C ALA A 64 3.84 1.22 -2.86
N TRP A 65 4.13 2.32 -2.17
CA TRP A 65 5.34 3.10 -2.31
C TRP A 65 5.96 3.41 -0.94
N ASP A 66 7.28 3.55 -0.88
CA ASP A 66 8.03 3.88 0.34
C ASP A 66 7.93 5.36 0.75
N GLY A 67 7.27 6.19 -0.06
CA GLY A 67 7.12 7.61 0.17
C GLY A 67 5.96 8.21 -0.64
N PRO A 68 5.58 9.47 -0.32
CA PRO A 68 4.50 10.16 -0.98
C PRO A 68 4.76 10.30 -2.49
N PRO A 69 3.72 10.58 -3.28
CA PRO A 69 3.90 11.02 -4.66
C PRO A 69 4.88 12.19 -4.68
N GLU A 70 5.78 12.22 -5.67
CA GLU A 70 6.59 13.41 -5.88
C GLU A 70 5.63 14.51 -6.35
N GLU A 71 5.40 15.53 -5.52
CA GLU A 71 4.68 16.73 -5.95
C GLU A 71 5.40 17.27 -7.19
N GLY A 72 4.70 17.23 -8.33
CA GLY A 72 5.17 17.88 -9.54
C GLY A 72 5.36 19.36 -9.25
N LYS A 73 6.55 19.87 -9.53
CA LYS A 73 6.86 21.30 -9.58
C LYS A 73 5.87 22.07 -10.45
#